data_AF-A0A0C6P9S6-F1
#
_entry.id   AF-A0A0C6P9S6-F1
#
_cell.length_a   1.000
_cell.length_b   1.000
_cell.length_c   1.000
_cell.angle_alpha   90.00
_cell.angle_beta   90.00
_cell.angle_gamma   90.00
#
_symmetry.space_group_name_H-M   'P 1'
#
loop_
_entity.id
_entity.type
_entity.pdbx_description
1 polymer ?
#
loop_
_entity_poly.entity_id
_entity_poly.type
_entity_poly.pdbx_seq_one_letter_code
_entity_poly.pdbx_strand_id
1 'polypeptide(L)'
;MKHRTTAQTLELAAELQKLVHNEIKPPSATAPSYDEPVIYMALVTGTRGYIERVAHQINGCYQNGWYDSSSVMIRRLIETLIIECYETHQIQSNIKDRDGNYLFLKDLIDRTLSEPTWTIGRSTRQALPKLKDVGDKAAHNRRYNAYRQDIDKIIPALRDVVQELSSLARLK
;
A
#
# COMPACT_ATOMS: atom_id res chain seq x y z
N MET A 1 -22.28 -32.54 -27.11
CA MET A 1 -21.88 -31.13 -26.92
C MET A 1 -20.81 -30.78 -27.94
N LYS A 2 -20.94 -29.70 -28.72
CA LYS A 2 -19.84 -29.26 -29.60
C LYS A 2 -18.72 -28.70 -28.71
N HIS A 3 -17.56 -29.35 -28.72
CA HIS A 3 -16.38 -28.83 -28.01
C HIS A 3 -15.91 -27.56 -28.72
N ARG A 4 -15.81 -26.46 -27.98
CA ARG A 4 -15.20 -25.22 -28.46
C ARG A 4 -13.68 -25.39 -28.48
N THR A 5 -13.02 -24.78 -29.46
CA THR A 5 -11.56 -24.71 -29.44
C THR A 5 -11.09 -23.74 -28.35
N THR A 6 -9.83 -23.84 -27.94
CA THR A 6 -9.22 -22.89 -26.98
C THR A 6 -9.33 -21.45 -27.47
N ALA A 7 -9.11 -21.21 -28.77
CA ALA A 7 -9.25 -19.88 -29.38
C ALA A 7 -10.68 -19.33 -29.28
N GLN A 8 -11.69 -20.13 -29.63
CA GLN A 8 -13.11 -19.75 -29.51
C GLN A 8 -13.53 -19.51 -28.06
N THR A 9 -12.89 -20.20 -27.12
CA THR A 9 -13.15 -20.02 -25.68
C THR A 9 -12.54 -18.72 -25.17
N LEU A 10 -11.32 -18.39 -25.59
CA LEU A 10 -10.65 -17.12 -25.27
C LEU A 10 -11.38 -15.92 -25.87
N GLU A 11 -11.85 -16.04 -27.11
CA GLU A 11 -12.61 -15.00 -27.80
C GLU A 11 -13.95 -14.72 -27.07
N LEU A 12 -14.72 -15.76 -26.75
CA LEU A 12 -15.95 -15.60 -25.95
C LEU A 12 -15.66 -14.95 -24.59
N ALA A 13 -14.60 -15.39 -23.90
CA ALA A 13 -14.25 -14.84 -22.59
C ALA A 13 -13.93 -13.33 -22.69
N ALA A 14 -13.20 -12.91 -23.73
CA ALA A 14 -12.91 -11.50 -23.97
C ALA A 14 -14.18 -10.68 -24.30
N GLU A 15 -15.10 -11.23 -25.09
CA GLU A 15 -16.39 -10.59 -25.39
C GLU A 15 -17.27 -10.44 -24.14
N LEU A 16 -17.38 -11.50 -23.34
CA LEU A 16 -18.07 -11.46 -22.04
C LEU A 16 -17.46 -10.42 -21.11
N GLN A 17 -16.12 -10.35 -21.02
CA GLN A 17 -15.43 -9.37 -20.19
C GLN A 17 -15.76 -7.94 -20.63
N LYS A 18 -15.84 -7.67 -21.94
CA LYS A 18 -16.23 -6.36 -22.49
C LYS A 18 -17.69 -6.01 -22.15
N LEU A 19 -18.61 -6.96 -22.32
CA LEU A 19 -20.02 -6.77 -21.97
C LEU A 19 -20.19 -6.46 -20.48
N VAL A 20 -19.54 -7.25 -19.63
CA VAL A 20 -19.51 -7.03 -18.18
C VAL A 20 -18.94 -5.65 -17.85
N HIS A 21 -17.84 -5.23 -18.47
CA HIS A 21 -17.26 -3.91 -18.21
C HIS A 21 -18.17 -2.75 -18.62
N ASN A 22 -18.97 -2.93 -19.69
CA ASN A 22 -19.88 -1.91 -20.18
C ASN A 22 -21.14 -1.78 -19.33
N GLU A 23 -21.63 -2.89 -18.74
CA GLU A 23 -22.87 -2.88 -17.95
C GLU A 23 -22.63 -2.80 -16.44
N ILE A 24 -21.56 -3.43 -15.95
CA ILE A 24 -21.20 -3.48 -14.53
C ILE A 24 -20.16 -2.39 -14.26
N LYS A 25 -20.65 -1.27 -13.76
CA LYS A 25 -19.78 -0.21 -13.24
C LYS A 25 -19.01 -0.72 -12.01
N PRO A 26 -17.78 -0.25 -11.77
CA PRO A 26 -17.08 -0.49 -10.53
C PRO A 26 -17.95 -0.09 -9.31
N PRO A 27 -17.85 -0.80 -8.19
CA PRO A 27 -18.59 -0.46 -6.98
C PRO A 27 -18.22 0.94 -6.48
N SER A 28 -19.14 1.57 -5.74
CA SER A 28 -18.87 2.87 -5.08
C SER A 28 -17.86 2.73 -3.93
N ALA A 29 -17.79 1.56 -3.31
CA ALA A 29 -16.76 1.20 -2.35
C ALA A 29 -15.49 0.71 -3.07
N THR A 30 -14.33 0.79 -2.41
CA THR A 30 -13.09 0.18 -2.91
C THR A 30 -13.32 -1.30 -3.22
N ALA A 31 -13.07 -1.72 -4.45
CA ALA A 31 -13.16 -3.12 -4.84
C ALA A 31 -12.10 -3.96 -4.09
N PRO A 32 -12.43 -5.20 -3.67
CA PRO A 32 -11.45 -6.08 -3.05
C PRO A 32 -10.38 -6.50 -4.06
N SER A 33 -9.13 -6.59 -3.61
CA SER A 33 -8.08 -7.31 -4.33
C SER A 33 -8.21 -8.80 -4.05
N TYR A 34 -8.36 -9.61 -5.10
CA TYR A 34 -8.49 -11.07 -4.94
C TYR A 34 -7.14 -11.77 -4.72
N ASP A 35 -6.07 -11.24 -5.32
CA ASP A 35 -4.71 -11.67 -5.02
C ASP A 35 -4.02 -10.64 -4.12
N GLU A 36 -2.96 -11.10 -3.46
CA GLU A 36 -2.19 -10.32 -2.50
C GLU A 36 -0.71 -10.22 -2.92
N PRO A 37 -0.40 -9.73 -4.13
CA PRO A 37 0.96 -9.75 -4.65
C PRO A 37 1.91 -8.87 -3.83
N VAL A 38 1.41 -7.78 -3.23
CA VAL A 38 2.24 -6.78 -2.54
C VAL A 38 2.00 -6.83 -1.03
N ILE A 39 0.78 -6.55 -0.57
CA ILE A 39 0.39 -6.56 0.84
C ILE A 39 -0.46 -7.78 1.12
N TYR A 40 -0.06 -8.56 2.12
CA TYR A 40 -0.89 -9.63 2.64
C TYR A 40 -2.05 -9.05 3.46
N MET A 41 -3.29 -9.34 3.07
CA MET A 41 -4.47 -8.82 3.77
C MET A 41 -4.52 -9.36 5.19
N ALA A 42 -3.99 -10.55 5.44
CA ALA A 42 -3.82 -11.10 6.78
C ALA A 42 -3.09 -10.15 7.75
N LEU A 43 -2.27 -9.21 7.28
CA LEU A 43 -1.61 -8.21 8.13
C LEU A 43 -2.53 -7.06 8.54
N VAL A 44 -3.59 -6.78 7.79
CA VAL A 44 -4.42 -5.58 7.96
C VAL A 44 -5.92 -5.84 8.13
N THR A 45 -6.42 -7.03 7.80
CA THR A 45 -7.84 -7.37 7.97
C THR A 45 -8.24 -7.36 9.44
N GLY A 46 -9.35 -6.69 9.77
CA GLY A 46 -9.83 -6.51 11.14
C GLY A 46 -9.16 -5.35 11.88
N THR A 47 -8.42 -4.49 11.16
CA THR A 47 -7.81 -3.28 11.73
C THR A 47 -8.75 -2.08 11.53
N ARG A 48 -8.28 -1.01 10.89
CA ARG A 48 -9.08 0.16 10.52
C ARG A 48 -9.50 0.04 9.06
N GLY A 49 -10.76 0.35 8.77
CA GLY A 49 -11.31 0.20 7.41
C GLY A 49 -10.57 0.99 6.33
N TYR A 50 -9.93 2.12 6.64
CA TYR A 50 -9.11 2.84 5.67
C TYR A 50 -7.76 2.15 5.38
N ILE A 51 -7.17 1.45 6.35
CA ILE A 51 -5.92 0.69 6.17
C ILE A 51 -6.20 -0.49 5.22
N GLU A 52 -7.29 -1.23 5.48
CA GLU A 52 -7.72 -2.35 4.62
C GLU A 52 -8.00 -1.89 3.19
N ARG A 53 -8.70 -0.77 3.02
CA ARG A 53 -8.96 -0.19 1.69
C ARG A 53 -7.67 0.20 0.97
N VAL A 54 -6.69 0.79 1.67
CA VAL A 54 -5.39 1.11 1.07
C VAL A 54 -4.65 -0.15 0.64
N ALA A 55 -4.67 -1.22 1.44
CA ALA A 55 -4.04 -2.48 1.06
C ALA A 55 -4.67 -3.09 -0.20
N HIS A 56 -5.99 -3.07 -0.32
CA HIS A 56 -6.68 -3.46 -1.56
C HIS A 56 -6.29 -2.57 -2.75
N GLN A 57 -6.16 -1.25 -2.54
CA GLN A 57 -5.70 -0.34 -3.59
C GLN A 57 -4.27 -0.65 -4.05
N ILE A 58 -3.34 -0.94 -3.13
CA ILE A 58 -1.97 -1.33 -3.46
C ILE A 58 -1.98 -2.58 -4.34
N ASN A 59 -2.63 -3.65 -3.88
CA ASN A 59 -2.69 -4.92 -4.59
C ASN A 59 -3.39 -4.77 -5.95
N GLY A 60 -4.53 -4.09 -5.99
CA GLY A 60 -5.30 -3.87 -7.21
C GLY A 60 -4.54 -3.05 -8.25
N CYS A 61 -3.86 -1.97 -7.84
CA CYS A 61 -3.01 -1.19 -8.75
C CYS A 61 -1.87 -2.04 -9.31
N TYR A 62 -1.19 -2.84 -8.47
CA TYR A 62 -0.14 -3.73 -8.94
C TYR A 62 -0.66 -4.77 -9.95
N GLN A 63 -1.78 -5.43 -9.64
CA GLN A 63 -2.39 -6.45 -10.52
C GLN A 63 -2.76 -5.90 -11.89
N ASN A 64 -3.18 -4.63 -11.96
CA ASN A 64 -3.56 -3.97 -13.21
C ASN A 64 -2.38 -3.26 -13.92
N GLY A 65 -1.16 -3.40 -13.40
CA GLY A 65 0.04 -2.79 -14.00
C GLY A 65 0.17 -1.28 -13.74
N TRP A 66 -0.58 -0.71 -12.81
CA TRP A 66 -0.54 0.71 -12.42
C TRP A 66 0.50 0.92 -11.30
N TYR A 67 1.77 0.71 -11.64
CA TYR A 67 2.85 0.63 -10.65
C TYR A 67 3.14 1.97 -9.95
N ASP A 68 2.97 3.11 -10.62
CA ASP A 68 3.07 4.42 -9.95
C ASP A 68 1.99 4.56 -8.88
N SER A 69 0.74 4.25 -9.24
CA SER A 69 -0.38 4.28 -8.29
C SER A 69 -0.17 3.32 -7.12
N SER A 70 0.33 2.10 -7.39
CA SER A 70 0.71 1.15 -6.33
C SER A 70 1.77 1.73 -5.41
N SER A 71 2.81 2.37 -5.95
CA SER A 71 3.90 2.98 -5.18
C SER A 71 3.40 4.15 -4.31
N VAL A 72 2.49 4.98 -4.84
CA VAL A 72 1.87 6.07 -4.08
C VAL A 72 0.98 5.52 -2.96
N MET A 73 0.25 4.42 -3.19
CA MET A 73 -0.56 3.80 -2.14
C MET A 73 0.31 3.14 -1.06
N ILE A 74 1.47 2.57 -1.41
CA ILE A 74 2.47 2.08 -0.43
C ILE A 74 2.95 3.24 0.46
N ARG A 75 3.28 4.39 -0.15
CA ARG A 75 3.67 5.60 0.57
C ARG A 75 2.59 6.02 1.57
N ARG A 76 1.32 6.06 1.13
CA ARG A 76 0.16 6.39 1.97
C ARG A 76 -0.04 5.38 3.12
N LEU A 77 0.13 4.09 2.87
CA LEU A 77 0.02 3.06 3.91
C LEU A 77 1.06 3.27 5.01
N ILE A 78 2.33 3.48 4.65
CA ILE A 78 3.41 3.68 5.62
C ILE A 78 3.17 4.96 6.43
N GLU A 79 2.79 6.05 5.78
CA GLU A 79 2.44 7.31 6.44
C GLU A 79 1.31 7.10 7.46
N THR A 80 0.26 6.40 7.05
CA THR A 80 -0.89 6.08 7.92
C THR A 80 -0.44 5.25 9.12
N LEU A 81 0.31 4.17 8.91
CA LEU A 81 0.74 3.29 10.00
C LEU A 81 1.68 3.99 11.00
N ILE A 82 2.55 4.89 10.52
CA ILE A 82 3.37 5.71 11.42
C ILE A 82 2.47 6.60 12.29
N ILE A 83 1.50 7.30 11.69
CA ILE A 83 0.57 8.15 12.45
C ILE A 83 -0.20 7.32 13.48
N GLU A 84 -0.70 6.13 13.13
CA GLU A 84 -1.38 5.23 14.08
C GLU A 84 -0.49 4.85 15.27
N CYS A 85 0.82 4.63 15.06
CA CYS A 85 1.76 4.35 16.15
C CYS A 85 1.81 5.51 17.14
N TYR A 86 1.90 6.74 16.65
CA TYR A 86 1.96 7.95 17.48
C TYR A 86 0.65 8.25 18.20
N GLU A 87 -0.49 8.13 17.50
CA GLU A 87 -1.81 8.37 18.09
C GLU A 87 -2.15 7.33 19.16
N THR A 88 -1.83 6.05 18.92
CA THR A 88 -2.08 4.96 19.87
C THR A 88 -1.27 5.12 21.16
N HIS A 89 -0.06 5.69 21.07
CA HIS A 89 0.79 6.00 22.21
C HIS A 89 0.57 7.41 22.79
N GLN A 90 -0.39 8.17 22.25
CA GLN A 90 -0.74 9.53 22.71
C GLN A 90 0.41 10.53 22.63
N ILE A 91 1.33 10.36 21.68
CA ILE A 91 2.51 11.20 21.45
C ILE A 91 2.50 11.90 20.09
N GLN A 92 1.33 11.99 19.45
CA GLN A 92 1.16 12.62 18.13
C GLN A 92 1.62 14.08 18.04
N SER A 93 1.76 14.79 19.17
CA SER A 93 2.37 16.12 19.19
C SER A 93 3.81 16.12 18.66
N ASN A 94 4.54 15.00 18.78
CA ASN A 94 5.94 14.89 18.35
C ASN A 94 6.09 14.86 16.81
N ILE A 95 4.99 14.63 16.10
CA ILE A 95 4.94 14.52 14.63
C ILE A 95 4.01 15.55 13.99
N LYS A 96 3.71 16.63 14.70
CA LYS A 96 2.95 17.78 14.18
C LYS A 96 3.83 19.00 14.02
N ASP A 97 3.52 19.81 13.02
CA ASP A 97 4.10 21.14 12.86
C ASP A 97 3.46 22.16 13.83
N ARG A 98 3.87 23.43 13.71
CA ARG A 98 3.37 24.52 14.55
C ARG A 98 1.90 24.84 14.32
N ASP A 99 1.38 24.50 13.14
CA ASP A 99 0.00 24.74 12.74
C ASP A 99 -0.91 23.54 13.10
N GLY A 100 -0.34 22.48 13.68
CA GLY A 100 -1.05 21.27 14.11
C GLY A 100 -1.25 20.23 13.01
N ASN A 101 -0.63 20.41 11.83
CA ASN A 101 -0.68 19.43 10.74
C ASN A 101 0.37 18.34 10.96
N TYR A 102 0.07 17.12 10.50
CA TYR A 102 1.08 16.06 10.49
C TYR A 102 2.22 16.40 9.54
N LEU A 103 3.44 16.06 9.96
CA LEU A 103 4.64 16.23 9.14
C LEU A 103 4.60 15.36 7.87
N PHE A 104 5.40 15.71 6.86
CA PHE A 104 5.55 14.88 5.67
C PHE A 104 6.30 13.59 5.97
N LEU A 105 6.08 12.55 5.15
CA LEU A 105 6.62 11.20 5.35
C LEU A 105 8.12 11.15 5.66
N LYS A 106 8.94 12.04 5.07
CA LYS A 106 10.38 12.12 5.39
C LYS A 106 10.58 12.33 6.89
N ASP A 107 9.97 13.38 7.42
CA ASP A 107 10.18 13.79 8.80
C ASP A 107 9.42 12.87 9.76
N LEU A 108 8.30 12.29 9.34
CA LEU A 108 7.64 11.20 10.07
C LEU A 108 8.56 9.99 10.27
N ILE A 109 9.27 9.55 9.23
CA ILE A 109 10.25 8.46 9.34
C ILE A 109 11.37 8.86 10.29
N ASP A 110 11.95 10.05 10.13
CA ASP A 110 13.05 10.53 10.96
C ASP A 110 12.63 10.54 12.45
N ARG A 111 11.44 11.06 12.77
CA ARG A 111 10.86 11.05 14.12
C ARG A 111 10.66 9.63 14.63
N THR A 112 10.02 8.76 13.85
CA THR A 112 9.73 7.37 14.22
C THR A 112 10.99 6.59 14.59
N LEU A 113 12.07 6.79 13.83
CA LEU A 113 13.34 6.10 14.03
C LEU A 113 14.13 6.60 15.24
N SER A 114 13.84 7.80 15.71
CA SER A 114 14.48 8.46 16.86
C SER A 114 13.63 8.43 18.14
N GLU A 115 12.38 7.99 18.05
CA GLU A 115 11.42 8.03 19.14
C GLU A 115 11.78 7.01 20.24
N PRO A 116 12.01 7.44 21.49
CA PRO A 116 12.40 6.55 22.59
C PRO A 116 11.24 5.69 23.13
N THR A 117 9.98 6.01 22.82
CA THR A 117 8.81 5.27 23.32
C THR A 117 8.75 3.82 22.84
N TRP A 118 9.39 3.51 21.71
CA TRP A 118 9.44 2.16 21.13
C TRP A 118 10.82 1.84 20.58
N THR A 119 11.03 0.58 20.24
CA THR A 119 12.22 0.13 19.50
C THR A 119 11.80 -0.34 18.12
N ILE A 120 12.44 0.22 17.10
CA ILE A 120 12.29 -0.22 15.71
C ILE A 120 13.42 -1.20 15.36
N GLY A 121 13.04 -2.35 14.82
CA GLY A 121 13.91 -3.40 14.32
C GLY A 121 14.84 -2.91 13.21
N ARG A 122 16.00 -3.56 13.11
CA ARG A 122 17.06 -3.18 12.15
C ARG A 122 16.56 -3.22 10.70
N SER A 123 15.76 -4.21 10.34
CA SER A 123 15.21 -4.37 8.98
C SER A 123 14.29 -3.20 8.62
N THR A 124 13.30 -2.89 9.45
CA THR A 124 12.38 -1.76 9.27
C THR A 124 13.12 -0.43 9.22
N ARG A 125 14.11 -0.22 10.09
CA ARG A 125 14.98 0.96 10.08
C ARG A 125 15.68 1.17 8.74
N GLN A 126 16.16 0.11 8.11
CA GLN A 126 16.82 0.19 6.80
C GLN A 126 15.83 0.25 5.62
N ALA A 127 14.61 -0.26 5.81
CA ALA A 127 13.59 -0.35 4.78
C ALA A 127 12.84 0.98 4.55
N LEU A 128 12.47 1.69 5.63
CA LEU A 128 11.64 2.90 5.56
C LEU A 128 12.17 3.96 4.56
N PRO A 129 13.47 4.31 4.55
CA PRO A 129 14.00 5.27 3.56
C PRO A 129 13.84 4.80 2.10
N LYS A 130 13.99 3.50 1.85
CA LYS A 130 13.88 2.91 0.50
C LYS A 130 12.43 2.90 0.01
N LEU A 131 11.50 2.56 0.91
CA LEU A 131 10.07 2.56 0.61
C LEU A 131 9.55 3.97 0.29
N LYS A 132 10.01 4.96 1.07
CA LYS A 132 9.75 6.38 0.79
C LYS A 132 10.27 6.78 -0.58
N ASP A 133 11.51 6.44 -0.93
CA ASP A 133 12.15 6.87 -2.19
C ASP A 133 11.35 6.43 -3.43
N VAL A 134 10.89 5.18 -3.47
CA VAL A 134 10.06 4.68 -4.59
C VAL A 134 8.73 5.43 -4.67
N GLY A 135 8.05 5.64 -3.53
CA GLY A 135 6.80 6.38 -3.47
C GLY A 135 6.92 7.86 -3.88
N ASP A 136 7.97 8.54 -3.42
CA ASP A 136 8.19 9.96 -3.75
C ASP A 136 8.57 10.15 -5.22
N LYS A 137 9.37 9.24 -5.79
CA LYS A 137 9.67 9.25 -7.23
C LYS A 137 8.40 9.09 -8.05
N ALA A 138 7.55 8.11 -7.73
CA ALA A 138 6.27 7.89 -8.40
C ALA A 138 5.31 9.08 -8.25
N ALA A 139 5.31 9.75 -7.10
CA ALA A 139 4.40 10.87 -6.83
C ALA A 139 4.84 12.20 -7.47
N HIS A 140 6.15 12.47 -7.56
CA HIS A 140 6.64 13.83 -7.77
C HIS A 140 7.65 13.98 -8.91
N ASN A 141 8.29 12.89 -9.35
CA ASN A 141 9.27 12.99 -10.42
C ASN A 141 8.62 12.80 -11.79
N ARG A 142 8.43 13.91 -12.52
CA ARG A 142 7.84 13.93 -13.87
C ARG A 142 8.51 13.05 -14.94
N ARG A 143 9.72 12.55 -14.68
CA ARG A 143 10.50 11.68 -15.60
C ARG A 143 10.65 10.26 -15.09
N TYR A 144 10.01 9.92 -13.97
CA TYR A 144 10.03 8.58 -13.40
C TYR A 144 8.65 7.95 -13.56
N ASN A 145 8.63 6.72 -14.05
CA ASN A 145 7.51 5.81 -13.91
C ASN A 145 8.03 4.57 -13.20
N ALA A 146 7.32 4.10 -12.19
CA ALA A 146 7.60 2.84 -11.55
C ALA A 146 7.32 1.69 -12.52
N TYR A 147 8.19 0.70 -12.48
CA TYR A 147 7.97 -0.58 -13.16
C TYR A 147 7.71 -1.67 -12.14
N ARG A 148 7.17 -2.80 -12.60
CA ARG A 148 6.91 -3.98 -11.77
C ARG A 148 8.08 -4.34 -10.87
N GLN A 149 9.29 -4.34 -11.44
CA GLN A 149 10.52 -4.71 -10.76
C GLN A 149 10.89 -3.75 -9.63
N ASP A 150 10.47 -2.48 -9.70
CA ASP A 150 10.72 -1.53 -8.62
C ASP A 150 9.89 -1.87 -7.39
N ILE A 151 8.64 -2.31 -7.58
CA ILE A 151 7.78 -2.78 -6.50
C ILE A 151 8.25 -4.15 -6.02
N ASP A 152 8.54 -5.09 -6.92
CA ASP A 152 8.98 -6.45 -6.57
C ASP A 152 10.17 -6.45 -5.61
N LYS A 153 11.14 -5.54 -5.85
CA LYS A 153 12.33 -5.40 -5.00
C LYS A 153 12.03 -4.94 -3.58
N ILE A 154 10.93 -4.22 -3.36
CA ILE A 154 10.58 -3.66 -2.04
C ILE A 154 9.56 -4.50 -1.27
N ILE A 155 8.86 -5.44 -1.91
CA ILE A 155 7.80 -6.26 -1.27
C ILE A 155 8.26 -6.92 0.04
N PRO A 156 9.41 -7.62 0.12
CA PRO A 156 9.82 -8.27 1.37
C PRO A 156 9.99 -7.26 2.51
N ALA A 157 10.68 -6.15 2.23
CA ALA A 157 10.93 -5.10 3.21
C ALA A 157 9.65 -4.36 3.63
N LEU A 158 8.71 -4.18 2.69
CA LEU A 158 7.40 -3.61 2.96
C LEU A 158 6.59 -4.46 3.94
N ARG A 159 6.64 -5.80 3.79
CA ARG A 159 5.91 -6.71 4.69
C ARG A 159 6.43 -6.63 6.12
N ASP A 160 7.75 -6.63 6.31
CA ASP A 160 8.38 -6.46 7.62
C ASP A 160 7.93 -5.15 8.28
N VAL A 161 7.97 -4.05 7.50
CA VAL A 161 7.57 -2.71 7.97
C VAL A 161 6.09 -2.68 8.35
N VAL A 162 5.20 -3.20 7.50
CA VAL A 162 3.75 -3.22 7.77
C VAL A 162 3.45 -4.05 9.00
N GLN A 163 4.07 -5.21 9.16
CA GLN A 163 3.86 -6.07 10.32
C GLN A 163 4.34 -5.40 11.61
N GLU A 164 5.55 -4.83 11.62
CA GLU A 164 6.11 -4.18 12.80
C GLU A 164 5.31 -2.92 13.18
N LEU A 165 5.00 -2.05 12.23
CA LEU A 165 4.22 -0.84 12.51
C LEU A 165 2.78 -1.17 12.93
N SER A 166 2.15 -2.20 12.36
CA SER A 166 0.81 -2.62 12.80
C SER A 166 0.81 -3.13 14.24
N SER A 167 1.86 -3.86 14.63
CA SER A 167 2.05 -4.32 16.00
C SER A 167 2.30 -3.16 16.96
N LEU A 168 3.17 -2.21 16.60
CA LEU A 168 3.41 -1.01 17.40
C LEU A 168 2.15 -0.15 17.53
N ALA A 169 1.37 0.00 16.47
CA ALA A 169 0.09 0.70 16.50
C ALA A 169 -1.03 -0.07 17.23
N ARG A 170 -0.75 -1.26 17.78
CA ARG A 170 -1.73 -2.12 18.48
C ARG A 170 -2.97 -2.41 17.63
N LEU A 171 -2.77 -2.53 16.32
CA LEU A 171 -3.81 -2.89 15.37
C LEU A 171 -3.99 -4.41 15.29
N LYS A 172 -2.92 -5.16 15.55
CA LYS A 172 -2.86 -6.62 15.62
C LYS A 172 -1.84 -7.10 16.64
#